data_AF-C1KSI3-F1
#
_entry.id   AF-C1KSI3-F1
#
_cell.length_a   1.000
_cell.length_b   1.000
_cell.length_c   1.000
_cell.angle_alpha   90.00
_cell.angle_beta   90.00
_cell.angle_gamma   90.00
#
_symmetry.space_group_name_H-M   'P 1'
#
loop_
_entity.id
_entity.type
_entity.pdbx_description
1 polymer ?
#
loop_
_entity_poly.entity_id
_entity_poly.type
_entity_poly.pdbx_seq_one_letter_code
_entity_poly.pdbx_strand_id
1 'polypeptide(L)'
;ALPAGYVRLDQDILSPLAGKKQLYTYQTLDFWEQIKTPGMSLRCSGLYLSQFRHTSPHLLASGDGKKSAAIIGDVYIHPSAKVHPTAKIGPNVSISANARIGAGARLINCIILDDAEIM
;
A
#
# COMPACT_ATOMS: atom_id res chain seq x y z
N ALA A 1 -2.02 31.67 -26.87
CA ALA A 1 -1.14 31.98 -25.73
C ALA A 1 -1.35 30.92 -24.66
N LEU A 2 -0.31 30.53 -23.91
CA LEU A 2 -0.47 29.60 -22.79
C LEU A 2 -1.28 30.26 -21.66
N PRO A 3 -2.10 29.50 -20.90
CA PRO A 3 -2.89 30.04 -19.79
C PRO A 3 -2.04 30.71 -18.72
N ALA A 4 -2.58 31.71 -18.03
CA ALA A 4 -1.97 32.24 -16.81
C ALA A 4 -1.85 31.11 -15.76
N GLY A 5 -0.63 30.85 -15.28
CA GLY A 5 -0.33 29.76 -14.35
C GLY A 5 0.11 28.44 -15.00
N TYR A 6 0.25 28.40 -16.33
CA TYR A 6 0.84 27.24 -17.01
C TYR A 6 2.35 27.18 -16.76
N VAL A 7 2.84 26.07 -16.20
CA VAL A 7 4.25 25.82 -15.87
C VAL A 7 4.66 24.43 -16.36
N ARG A 8 5.79 24.33 -17.06
CA ARG A 8 6.39 23.06 -17.48
C ARG A 8 7.59 22.77 -16.59
N LEU A 9 7.58 21.61 -15.96
CA LEU A 9 8.63 21.20 -15.03
C LEU A 9 10.02 21.20 -15.70
N ASP A 10 10.16 20.68 -16.93
CA ASP A 10 11.46 20.54 -17.59
C ASP A 10 12.07 21.89 -18.03
N GLN A 11 11.26 22.73 -18.67
CA GLN A 11 11.70 23.99 -19.29
C GLN A 11 11.68 25.15 -18.33
N ASP A 12 10.64 25.26 -17.51
CA ASP A 12 10.42 26.46 -16.70
C ASP A 12 11.00 26.32 -15.27
N ILE A 13 11.31 25.08 -14.83
CA ILE A 13 11.85 24.79 -13.48
C ILE A 13 13.23 24.10 -13.55
N LEU A 14 13.32 22.89 -14.10
CA LEU A 14 14.53 22.07 -14.01
C LEU A 14 15.71 22.66 -14.78
N SER A 15 15.49 23.11 -16.02
CA SER A 15 16.55 23.68 -16.87
C SER A 15 17.15 24.97 -16.28
N PRO A 16 16.37 25.96 -15.81
CA PRO A 16 16.90 27.15 -15.13
C PRO A 16 17.65 26.83 -13.82
N LEU A 17 17.14 25.90 -13.00
CA LEU A 17 17.81 25.51 -11.75
C LEU A 17 19.14 24.80 -12.01
N ALA A 18 19.20 23.93 -13.03
CA ALA A 18 20.44 23.29 -13.46
C ALA A 18 21.47 24.33 -13.93
N GLY A 19 21.05 25.29 -14.77
CA GLY A 19 21.93 26.37 -15.26
C GLY A 19 22.47 27.27 -14.15
N LYS A 20 21.68 27.48 -13.08
CA LYS A 20 22.10 28.25 -11.89
C LYS A 20 22.84 27.43 -10.84
N LYS A 21 23.08 26.12 -11.08
CA LYS A 21 23.68 25.18 -10.11
C LYS A 21 22.89 25.08 -8.80
N GLN A 22 21.56 25.19 -8.88
CA GLN A 22 20.62 25.08 -7.77
C GLN A 22 19.76 23.81 -7.84
N LEU A 23 20.07 22.90 -8.76
CA LEU A 23 19.44 21.59 -8.85
C LEU A 23 20.30 20.55 -8.11
N TYR A 24 19.71 19.88 -7.13
CA TYR A 24 20.36 18.84 -6.32
C TYR A 24 19.59 17.53 -6.41
N THR A 25 20.29 16.42 -6.22
CA THR A 25 19.69 15.08 -6.18
C THR A 25 19.88 14.47 -4.79
N TYR A 26 18.85 13.78 -4.33
CA TYR A 26 18.92 12.93 -3.14
C TYR A 26 18.75 11.48 -3.58
N GLN A 27 19.68 10.62 -3.19
CA GLN A 27 19.59 9.18 -3.45
C GLN A 27 19.00 8.49 -2.24
N THR A 28 17.92 7.74 -2.45
CA THR A 28 17.37 6.81 -1.46
C THR A 28 17.58 5.37 -1.91
N LEU A 29 17.72 4.47 -0.94
CA LEU A 29 17.74 3.01 -1.16
C LEU A 29 16.38 2.36 -0.87
N ASP A 30 15.44 3.13 -0.32
CA ASP A 30 14.06 2.69 -0.16
C ASP A 30 13.34 2.63 -1.51
N PHE A 31 12.20 1.94 -1.54
CA PHE A 31 11.41 1.84 -2.75
C PHE A 31 10.87 3.21 -3.18
N TRP A 32 10.86 3.44 -4.49
CA TRP A 32 10.21 4.58 -5.12
C TRP A 32 9.41 4.06 -6.31
N GLU A 33 8.08 4.04 -6.18
CA GLU A 33 7.17 3.51 -7.21
C GLU A 33 6.20 4.60 -7.65
N GLN A 34 5.93 4.68 -8.96
CA GLN A 34 4.98 5.63 -9.52
C GLN A 34 3.58 5.01 -9.67
N ILE A 35 2.54 5.73 -9.25
CA ILE A 35 1.15 5.36 -9.50
C ILE A 35 0.67 6.07 -10.77
N LYS A 36 0.59 5.31 -11.87
CA LYS A 36 0.08 5.81 -13.17
C LYS A 36 -1.22 5.17 -13.60
N THR A 37 -1.49 3.97 -13.12
CA THR A 37 -2.71 3.21 -13.41
C THR A 37 -3.34 2.74 -12.09
N PRO A 38 -4.66 2.54 -12.06
CA PRO A 38 -5.33 2.09 -10.83
C PRO A 38 -4.74 0.80 -10.24
N GLY A 39 -4.31 -0.13 -11.09
CA GLY A 39 -3.69 -1.40 -10.66
C GLY A 39 -2.37 -1.23 -9.91
N MET A 40 -1.68 -0.10 -10.05
CA MET A 40 -0.44 0.16 -9.30
C MET A 40 -0.68 0.35 -7.81
N SER A 41 -1.91 0.66 -7.40
CA SER A 41 -2.28 0.77 -5.98
C SER A 41 -2.01 -0.53 -5.23
N LEU A 42 -2.29 -1.69 -5.84
CA LEU A 42 -2.04 -3.00 -5.24
C LEU A 42 -0.54 -3.26 -5.05
N ARG A 43 0.26 -2.93 -6.06
CA ARG A 43 1.72 -3.06 -5.99
C ARG A 43 2.30 -2.14 -4.91
N CYS A 44 1.91 -0.87 -4.90
CA CYS A 44 2.40 0.09 -3.93
C CYS A 44 2.02 -0.33 -2.50
N SER A 45 0.79 -0.83 -2.31
CA SER A 45 0.38 -1.39 -1.02
C SER A 45 1.28 -2.56 -0.60
N GLY A 46 1.61 -3.48 -1.52
CA GLY A 46 2.55 -4.57 -1.24
C GLY A 46 3.94 -4.09 -0.84
N LEU A 47 4.47 -3.04 -1.49
CA LEU A 47 5.77 -2.45 -1.15
C LEU A 47 5.75 -1.85 0.27
N TYR A 48 4.69 -1.13 0.65
CA TYR A 48 4.52 -0.61 2.00
C TYR A 48 4.43 -1.74 3.05
N LEU A 49 3.64 -2.78 2.77
CA LEU A 49 3.51 -3.93 3.65
C LEU A 49 4.85 -4.67 3.84
N SER A 50 5.62 -4.82 2.78
CA SER A 50 6.99 -5.38 2.86
C SER A 50 7.92 -4.49 3.69
N GLN A 51 7.83 -3.17 3.55
CA GLN A 51 8.62 -2.23 4.35
C GLN A 51 8.27 -2.33 5.84
N PHE A 52 6.98 -2.48 6.19
CA PHE A 52 6.54 -2.66 7.57
C PHE A 52 7.15 -3.88 8.25
N ARG A 53 7.49 -4.95 7.51
CA ARG A 53 8.24 -6.07 8.08
C ARG A 53 9.55 -5.62 8.74
N HIS A 54 10.21 -4.61 8.16
CA HIS A 54 11.50 -4.11 8.64
C HIS A 54 11.34 -2.93 9.60
N THR A 55 10.39 -2.03 9.35
CA THR A 55 10.26 -0.78 10.11
C THR A 55 9.27 -0.86 11.27
N SER A 56 8.22 -1.68 11.17
CA SER A 56 7.13 -1.76 12.14
C SER A 56 6.41 -3.12 12.09
N PRO A 57 7.10 -4.23 12.38
CA PRO A 57 6.56 -5.58 12.20
C PRO A 57 5.32 -5.87 13.05
N HIS A 58 5.14 -5.14 14.16
CA HIS A 58 3.98 -5.27 15.05
C HIS A 58 2.66 -4.86 14.38
N LEU A 59 2.69 -4.12 13.28
CA LEU A 59 1.50 -3.76 12.49
C LEU A 59 1.03 -4.92 11.58
N LEU A 60 1.92 -5.86 11.29
CA LEU A 60 1.58 -7.00 10.44
C LEU A 60 0.82 -8.05 11.25
N ALA A 61 -0.30 -8.50 10.69
CA ALA A 61 -1.09 -9.57 11.26
C ALA A 61 -0.32 -10.90 11.21
N SER A 62 -0.59 -11.75 12.20
CA SER A 62 -0.14 -13.13 12.20
C SER A 62 -1.32 -14.02 12.61
N GLY A 63 -1.36 -15.24 12.08
CA GLY A 63 -2.44 -16.16 12.39
C GLY A 63 -2.15 -17.56 11.89
N ASP A 64 -2.38 -18.55 12.75
CA ASP A 64 -1.98 -19.94 12.56
C ASP A 64 -3.03 -20.80 11.83
N GLY A 65 -4.20 -20.24 11.53
CA GLY A 65 -5.31 -20.96 10.90
C GLY A 65 -6.06 -21.91 11.83
N LYS A 66 -5.76 -21.92 13.14
CA LYS A 66 -6.46 -22.76 14.13
C LYS A 66 -7.43 -21.96 14.98
N LYS A 67 -6.95 -20.87 15.60
CA LYS A 67 -7.76 -19.98 16.45
C LYS A 67 -8.11 -18.66 15.76
N SER A 68 -7.34 -18.29 14.75
CA SER A 68 -7.50 -17.09 13.94
C SER A 68 -7.38 -17.46 12.46
N ALA A 69 -7.74 -16.54 11.57
CA ALA A 69 -7.51 -16.69 10.14
C ALA A 69 -6.06 -17.08 9.84
N ALA A 70 -5.86 -17.89 8.80
CA ALA A 70 -4.51 -18.25 8.35
C ALA A 70 -3.91 -17.06 7.60
N ILE A 71 -2.79 -16.51 8.10
CA ILE A 71 -2.12 -15.36 7.51
C ILE A 71 -0.86 -15.81 6.76
N ILE A 72 -0.71 -15.36 5.51
CA ILE A 72 0.40 -15.72 4.63
C ILE A 72 1.11 -14.45 4.14
N GLY A 73 2.39 -14.30 4.41
CA GLY A 73 3.17 -13.12 3.98
C GLY A 73 2.81 -11.85 4.73
N ASP A 74 2.95 -10.69 4.07
CA ASP A 74 2.60 -9.40 4.69
C ASP A 74 1.13 -9.10 4.56
N VAL A 75 0.47 -9.00 5.70
CA VAL A 75 -0.94 -8.67 5.80
C VAL A 75 -1.12 -7.63 6.90
N TYR A 76 -1.86 -6.57 6.60
CA TYR A 76 -2.30 -5.60 7.59
C TYR A 76 -3.80 -5.80 7.86
N ILE A 77 -4.17 -5.87 9.14
CA ILE A 77 -5.57 -5.94 9.56
C ILE A 77 -5.79 -4.87 10.61
N HIS A 78 -6.69 -3.92 10.31
CA HIS A 78 -7.07 -2.90 11.27
C HIS A 78 -7.70 -3.56 12.52
N PRO A 79 -7.40 -3.09 13.74
CA PRO A 79 -7.90 -3.70 14.97
C PRO A 79 -9.43 -3.80 15.08
N SER A 80 -10.18 -2.92 14.40
CA SER A 80 -11.65 -2.96 14.38
C SER A 80 -12.25 -3.90 13.32
N ALA A 81 -11.44 -4.44 12.41
CA ALA A 81 -11.92 -5.36 11.39
C ALA A 81 -12.28 -6.72 12.02
N LYS A 82 -13.29 -7.38 11.47
CA LYS A 82 -13.74 -8.70 11.92
C LYS A 82 -13.43 -9.73 10.85
N VAL A 83 -12.56 -10.66 11.18
CA VAL A 83 -12.13 -11.73 10.27
C VAL A 83 -12.52 -13.08 10.83
N HIS A 84 -13.25 -13.87 10.05
CA HIS A 84 -13.63 -15.22 10.46
C HIS A 84 -12.40 -16.15 10.57
N PRO A 85 -12.28 -17.00 11.60
CA PRO A 85 -11.11 -17.86 11.81
C PRO A 85 -10.81 -18.85 10.68
N THR A 86 -11.79 -19.21 9.86
CA THR A 86 -11.60 -20.13 8.72
C THR A 86 -11.12 -19.45 7.44
N ALA A 87 -11.00 -18.11 7.43
CA ALA A 87 -10.49 -17.36 6.29
C ALA A 87 -8.98 -17.57 6.09
N LYS A 88 -8.51 -17.40 4.85
CA LYS A 88 -7.09 -17.37 4.50
C LYS A 88 -6.75 -16.04 3.85
N ILE A 89 -5.74 -15.36 4.35
CA ILE A 89 -5.43 -13.98 3.94
C ILE A 89 -3.95 -13.88 3.60
N GLY A 90 -3.68 -13.38 2.40
CA GLY A 90 -2.34 -13.02 1.95
C GLY A 90 -1.82 -13.85 0.77
N PRO A 91 -0.69 -13.43 0.17
CA PRO A 91 0.13 -12.26 0.56
C PRO A 91 -0.43 -10.90 0.08
N ASN A 92 0.15 -9.82 0.60
CA ASN A 92 -0.08 -8.42 0.22
C ASN A 92 -1.55 -7.99 0.35
N VAL A 93 -2.13 -8.21 1.53
CA VAL A 93 -3.51 -7.81 1.79
C VAL A 93 -3.56 -6.75 2.87
N SER A 94 -4.32 -5.69 2.64
CA SER A 94 -4.65 -4.70 3.67
C SER A 94 -6.15 -4.70 3.93
N ILE A 95 -6.54 -4.72 5.21
CA ILE A 95 -7.93 -4.70 5.66
C ILE A 95 -8.13 -3.49 6.54
N SER A 96 -8.99 -2.58 6.09
CA SER A 96 -9.26 -1.31 6.74
C SER A 96 -10.32 -1.44 7.84
N ALA A 97 -10.72 -0.32 8.43
CA ALA A 97 -11.54 -0.31 9.63
C ALA A 97 -12.93 -0.92 9.37
N ASN A 98 -13.44 -1.67 10.35
CA ASN A 98 -14.80 -2.20 10.39
C ASN A 98 -15.17 -3.19 9.27
N ALA A 99 -14.24 -3.52 8.39
CA ALA A 99 -14.43 -4.50 7.34
C ALA A 99 -14.75 -5.88 7.94
N ARG A 100 -15.59 -6.66 7.23
CA ARG A 100 -16.06 -7.97 7.64
C ARG A 100 -15.65 -9.02 6.62
N ILE A 101 -14.85 -10.00 7.05
CA ILE A 101 -14.41 -11.13 6.23
C ILE A 101 -15.08 -12.40 6.72
N GLY A 102 -15.86 -13.00 5.83
CA GLY A 102 -16.68 -14.19 6.03
C GLY A 102 -15.91 -15.50 6.11
N ALA A 103 -16.64 -16.57 6.38
CA ALA A 103 -16.09 -17.89 6.59
C ALA A 103 -15.52 -18.47 5.29
N GLY A 104 -14.27 -18.93 5.32
CA GLY A 104 -13.63 -19.59 4.18
C GLY A 104 -13.16 -18.66 3.05
N ALA A 105 -13.32 -17.34 3.20
CA ALA A 105 -12.83 -16.34 2.27
C ALA A 105 -11.32 -16.48 2.04
N ARG A 106 -10.87 -16.21 0.81
CA ARG A 106 -9.47 -16.28 0.40
C ARG A 106 -9.08 -14.99 -0.30
N LEU A 107 -8.22 -14.21 0.35
CA LEU A 107 -7.79 -12.89 -0.12
C LEU A 107 -6.32 -12.91 -0.52
N ILE A 108 -6.00 -12.36 -1.68
CA ILE A 108 -4.64 -12.26 -2.23
C ILE A 108 -4.48 -10.94 -2.98
N ASN A 109 -3.38 -10.22 -2.75
CA ASN A 109 -3.03 -8.98 -3.45
C ASN A 109 -4.20 -8.00 -3.56
N CYS A 110 -4.87 -7.69 -2.45
CA CYS A 110 -6.08 -6.86 -2.44
C CYS A 110 -6.07 -5.84 -1.29
N ILE A 111 -6.82 -4.76 -1.50
CA ILE A 111 -7.05 -3.70 -0.51
C ILE A 111 -8.54 -3.72 -0.18
N ILE A 112 -8.88 -4.03 1.07
CA ILE A 112 -10.25 -4.03 1.57
C ILE A 112 -10.46 -2.71 2.32
N LEU A 113 -11.35 -1.88 1.80
CA LEU A 113 -11.65 -0.55 2.34
C LEU A 113 -12.59 -0.63 3.55
N ASP A 114 -12.79 0.52 4.18
CA ASP A 114 -13.62 0.65 5.37
C ASP A 114 -15.04 0.15 5.12
N ASP A 115 -15.61 -0.51 6.13
CA ASP A 115 -16.98 -1.05 6.13
C ASP A 115 -17.32 -2.06 5.01
N ALA A 116 -16.33 -2.50 4.24
CA ALA A 116 -16.53 -3.50 3.20
C ALA A 116 -16.86 -4.89 3.81
N GLU A 117 -17.80 -5.60 3.19
CA GLU A 117 -18.23 -6.92 3.63
C GLU A 117 -17.99 -7.95 2.52
N ILE A 118 -17.20 -8.97 2.84
CA ILE A 118 -16.87 -10.09 1.96
C ILE A 118 -17.45 -11.34 2.62
N MET A 119 -18.52 -11.89 2.06
CA MET A 119 -19.22 -13.07 2.57
C MET A 119 -18.66 -14.36 1.98
#